data_AF-A0A2V5TVG6-F1
#
_entry.id   AF-A0A2V5TVG6-F1
#
_cell.length_a   1.000
_cell.length_b   1.000
_cell.length_c   1.000
_cell.angle_alpha   90.00
_cell.angle_beta   90.00
_cell.angle_gamma   90.00
#
_symmetry.space_group_name_H-M   'P 1'
#
loop_
_entity.id
_entity.type
_entity.pdbx_description
1 polymer ?
#
loop_
_entity_poly.entity_id
_entity_poly.type
_entity_poly.pdbx_seq_one_letter_code
_entity_poly.pdbx_strand_id
1 'polypeptide(L)'
;VNTWAAFAGTDDNAVVDGDFAVTEDELQPVMRSLLKDKINIVAIHQHMTHEEPRIMFFHYWGRGRAKDLANAVKGGFLVGGLLKVSSPLP
;
A
#
# COMPACT_ATOMS: atom_id res chain seq x y z
N VAL A 1 4.35 1.50 -13.36
CA VAL A 1 3.42 1.12 -12.28
C VAL A 1 4.23 0.89 -11.03
N ASN A 2 3.87 1.48 -9.89
CA ASN A 2 4.68 1.47 -8.67
C ASN A 2 3.79 1.41 -7.42
N THR A 3 4.40 1.13 -6.27
CA THR A 3 3.77 1.30 -4.95
C THR A 3 3.75 2.79 -4.58
N TRP A 4 2.61 3.31 -4.15
CA TRP A 4 2.47 4.71 -3.73
C TRP A 4 1.37 4.91 -2.67
N ALA A 5 1.45 6.07 -2.01
CA ALA A 5 0.45 6.54 -1.06
C ALA A 5 0.31 8.05 -1.21
N ALA A 6 -0.92 8.55 -1.35
CA ALA A 6 -1.22 9.98 -1.34
C ALA A 6 -2.12 10.30 -0.14
N PHE A 7 -1.82 11.42 0.52
CA PHE A 7 -2.58 11.91 1.67
C PHE A 7 -3.21 13.25 1.34
N ALA A 8 -4.46 13.45 1.79
CA ALA A 8 -5.16 14.73 1.68
C ALA A 8 -6.01 14.99 2.93
N GLY A 9 -6.19 16.26 3.30
CA GLY A 9 -6.99 16.68 4.45
C GLY A 9 -6.14 17.33 5.55
N THR A 10 -6.54 17.15 6.81
CA THR A 10 -5.84 17.69 7.99
C THR A 10 -5.27 16.57 8.85
N ASP A 11 -4.40 16.90 9.82
CA ASP A 11 -3.79 15.93 10.73
C ASP A 11 -4.82 15.05 11.46
N ASP A 12 -5.97 15.61 11.85
CA ASP A 12 -7.02 14.89 12.58
C ASP A 12 -8.02 14.15 11.67
N ASN A 13 -8.09 14.52 10.39
CA ASN A 13 -9.11 14.02 9.47
C ASN A 13 -8.61 14.00 8.02
N ALA A 14 -7.65 13.12 7.77
CA ALA A 14 -7.08 12.88 6.46
C ALA A 14 -7.72 11.66 5.78
N VAL A 15 -7.55 11.59 4.47
CA VAL A 15 -7.74 10.41 3.65
C VAL A 15 -6.39 9.97 3.13
N VAL A 16 -6.18 8.66 3.05
CA VAL A 16 -5.09 8.05 2.27
C VAL A 16 -5.71 7.20 1.17
N ASP A 17 -5.12 7.26 -0.01
CA ASP A 17 -5.38 6.37 -1.13
C ASP A 17 -4.04 5.97 -1.76
N GLY A 18 -3.98 4.83 -2.42
CA GLY A 18 -2.75 4.33 -2.99
C GLY A 18 -2.89 3.02 -3.73
N ASP A 19 -1.72 2.49 -4.07
CA ASP A 19 -1.57 1.19 -4.71
C ASP A 19 -0.31 0.51 -4.20
N PHE A 20 -0.35 -0.82 -4.12
CA PHE A 20 0.79 -1.66 -3.78
C PHE A 20 1.13 -2.54 -4.98
N ALA A 21 2.37 -2.48 -5.44
CA ALA A 21 2.97 -3.47 -6.32
C ALA A 21 3.69 -4.52 -5.46
N VAL A 22 3.24 -5.77 -5.53
CA VAL A 22 3.70 -6.87 -4.68
C VAL A 22 3.78 -8.16 -5.49
N THR A 23 4.64 -9.09 -5.08
CA THR A 23 4.58 -10.46 -5.60
C THR A 23 3.31 -11.18 -5.13
N GLU A 24 2.96 -12.31 -5.75
CA GLU A 24 1.81 -13.13 -5.33
C GLU A 24 1.90 -13.56 -3.84
N ASP A 25 3.10 -13.90 -3.37
CA ASP A 25 3.34 -14.31 -1.98
C ASP A 25 3.23 -13.15 -0.97
N GLU A 26 3.54 -11.92 -1.40
CA GLU A 26 3.47 -10.72 -0.56
C GLU A 26 2.05 -10.14 -0.47
N LEU A 27 1.19 -10.40 -1.45
CA LEU A 27 -0.16 -9.83 -1.56
C LEU A 27 -0.99 -10.00 -0.29
N GLN A 28 -1.16 -11.25 0.12
CA GLN A 28 -2.03 -11.61 1.25
C GLN A 28 -1.49 -11.08 2.60
N PRO A 29 -0.19 -11.21 2.94
CA PRO A 29 0.40 -10.59 4.11
C PRO A 29 0.19 -9.06 4.17
N VAL A 30 0.45 -8.33 3.08
CA VAL A 30 0.33 -6.86 3.07
C VAL A 30 -1.12 -6.44 3.26
N MET A 31 -2.06 -7.02 2.51
CA MET A 31 -3.49 -6.71 2.66
C MET A 31 -3.99 -6.94 4.08
N ARG A 32 -3.59 -8.04 4.73
CA ARG A 32 -3.96 -8.31 6.13
C ARG A 32 -3.41 -7.27 7.10
N SER A 33 -2.19 -6.79 6.87
CA SER A 33 -1.61 -5.71 7.68
C SER A 33 -2.45 -4.43 7.57
N LEU A 34 -2.82 -4.04 6.35
CA LEU A 34 -3.64 -2.85 6.10
C LEU A 34 -5.04 -2.96 6.72
N LEU A 35 -5.70 -4.11 6.53
CA LEU A 35 -7.04 -4.37 7.09
C LEU A 35 -7.06 -4.33 8.62
N LYS A 36 -6.02 -4.86 9.28
CA LYS A 36 -5.87 -4.81 10.74
C LYS A 36 -5.87 -3.36 11.26
N ASP A 37 -5.28 -2.45 10.51
CA ASP A 37 -5.19 -1.02 10.84
C ASP A 37 -6.32 -0.20 10.18
N LYS A 38 -7.43 -0.85 9.79
CA LYS A 38 -8.66 -0.24 9.25
C LYS A 38 -8.47 0.49 7.91
N ILE A 39 -7.49 0.09 7.12
CA ILE A 39 -7.36 0.47 5.71
C ILE A 39 -8.15 -0.53 4.86
N ASN A 40 -8.99 -0.03 3.96
CA ASN A 40 -9.86 -0.83 3.11
C ASN A 40 -9.16 -1.19 1.81
N ILE A 41 -9.47 -2.36 1.25
CA ILE A 41 -9.02 -2.77 -0.08
C ILE A 41 -10.12 -2.47 -1.10
N VAL A 42 -9.76 -1.83 -2.21
CA VAL A 42 -10.68 -1.43 -3.29
C VAL A 42 -10.73 -2.47 -4.39
N ALA A 43 -9.57 -2.85 -4.93
CA ALA A 43 -9.47 -3.73 -6.09
C ALA A 43 -8.11 -4.43 -6.11
N ILE A 44 -8.07 -5.63 -6.68
CA ILE A 44 -6.84 -6.36 -7.00
C ILE A 44 -6.77 -6.49 -8.52
N HIS A 45 -5.63 -6.17 -9.13
CA HIS A 45 -5.47 -6.12 -10.57
C HIS A 45 -4.01 -6.35 -11.00
N GLN A 46 -3.79 -6.40 -12.31
CA GLN A 46 -2.48 -6.62 -12.94
C GLN A 46 -2.43 -5.90 -14.29
N HIS A 47 -1.25 -5.39 -14.66
CA HIS A 47 -1.08 -4.63 -15.91
C HIS A 47 -0.24 -5.33 -16.97
N MET A 48 0.63 -6.28 -16.56
CA MET A 48 1.61 -6.89 -17.45
C MET A 48 1.18 -8.29 -17.92
N THR A 49 1.67 -8.69 -19.08
CA THR A 49 1.56 -10.05 -19.62
C THR A 49 2.93 -10.70 -19.65
N HIS A 50 2.98 -12.02 -19.43
CA HIS A 50 4.23 -12.83 -19.47
C HIS A 50 5.34 -12.35 -18.52
N GLU A 51 4.98 -11.79 -17.37
CA GLU A 51 5.93 -11.40 -16.32
C GLU A 51 6.34 -12.60 -15.44
N GLU A 52 7.59 -12.59 -14.99
CA GLU A 52 8.14 -13.53 -14.01
C GLU A 52 9.19 -12.77 -13.15
N PRO A 53 9.00 -12.64 -11.82
CA PRO A 53 7.84 -13.10 -11.05
C PRO A 53 6.58 -12.29 -11.38
N ARG A 54 5.42 -12.88 -11.11
CA ARG A 54 4.13 -12.20 -11.28
C ARG A 54 3.94 -11.10 -10.23
N ILE A 55 3.56 -9.90 -10.69
CA ILE A 55 3.34 -8.72 -9.85
C ILE A 55 1.84 -8.43 -9.80
N MET A 56 1.31 -8.49 -8.59
CA MET A 56 -0.06 -8.14 -8.26
C MET A 56 -0.11 -6.69 -7.79
N PHE A 57 -1.16 -5.99 -8.20
CA PHE A 57 -1.47 -4.63 -7.78
C PHE A 57 -2.75 -4.62 -6.98
N PHE A 58 -2.84 -3.77 -5.96
CA PHE A 58 -4.11 -3.57 -5.28
C PHE A 58 -4.27 -2.14 -4.76
N HIS A 59 -5.42 -1.56 -5.10
CA HIS A 59 -5.82 -0.25 -4.60
C HIS A 59 -6.37 -0.36 -3.18
N TYR A 60 -6.08 0.65 -2.37
CA TYR A 60 -6.53 0.73 -0.98
C TYR A 60 -6.87 2.15 -0.59
N TRP A 61 -7.74 2.32 0.40
CA TRP A 61 -8.03 3.64 0.95
C TRP A 61 -8.35 3.60 2.44
N GLY A 62 -8.18 4.72 3.13
CA GLY A 62 -8.54 4.88 4.53
C GLY A 62 -8.82 6.33 4.91
N ARG A 63 -9.50 6.53 6.04
CA ARG A 63 -9.78 7.86 6.61
C ARG A 63 -9.56 7.86 8.12
N GLY A 64 -8.93 8.91 8.63
CA GLY A 64 -8.63 9.05 10.05
C GLY A 64 -7.53 10.08 10.31
N ARG A 65 -6.87 9.98 11.46
CA ARG A 65 -5.71 10.83 11.76
C ARG A 65 -4.56 10.50 10.81
N ALA A 66 -3.93 11.51 10.22
CA ALA A 66 -2.87 11.34 9.23
C ALA A 66 -1.72 10.45 9.75
N LYS A 67 -1.35 10.60 11.02
CA LYS A 67 -0.32 9.78 11.68
C LYS A 67 -0.68 8.30 11.75
N ASP A 68 -1.93 7.97 12.04
CA ASP A 68 -2.38 6.57 12.13
C ASP A 68 -2.39 5.93 10.74
N LEU A 69 -2.90 6.66 9.75
CA LEU A 69 -2.88 6.24 8.34
C LEU A 69 -1.45 6.01 7.84
N ALA A 70 -0.52 6.92 8.13
CA ALA A 70 0.88 6.78 7.75
C ALA A 70 1.56 5.57 8.42
N ASN A 71 1.23 5.29 9.69
CA ASN A 71 1.74 4.10 10.39
C ASN A 71 1.17 2.80 9.78
N ALA A 72 -0.11 2.77 9.41
CA ALA A 72 -0.73 1.62 8.77
C ALA A 72 -0.05 1.29 7.42
N VAL A 73 0.14 2.30 6.57
CA VAL A 73 0.82 2.15 5.28
C VAL A 73 2.28 1.70 5.47
N LYS A 74 3.00 2.28 6.43
CA LYS A 74 4.35 1.86 6.80
C LYS A 74 4.40 0.39 7.24
N GLY A 75 3.39 -0.07 8.00
CA GLY A 75 3.22 -1.49 8.36
C GLY A 75 3.10 -2.39 7.12
N GLY A 76 2.32 -1.97 6.13
CA GLY A 76 2.26 -2.64 4.82
C GLY A 76 3.62 -2.73 4.12
N PHE A 77 4.38 -1.63 4.05
CA PHE A 77 5.73 -1.64 3.45
C PHE A 77 6.72 -2.55 4.19
N LEU A 78 6.61 -2.62 5.52
CA LEU A 78 7.42 -3.52 6.35
C LEU A 78 7.14 -4.99 6.01
N VAL A 79 5.86 -5.36 5.98
CA VAL A 79 5.43 -6.74 5.74
C VAL A 79 5.74 -7.19 4.31
N GLY A 80 5.60 -6.30 3.33
CA GLY A 80 5.93 -6.58 1.93
C GLY A 80 7.41 -6.52 1.60
N GLY A 81 8.32 -6.36 2.59
CA GLY A 81 9.76 -6.24 2.33
C GLY A 81 10.19 -4.96 1.59
N LEU A 82 9.24 -4.05 1.32
CA LEU A 82 9.42 -2.86 0.50
C LEU A 82 10.22 -1.74 1.20
N LEU A 83 10.45 -1.82 2.51
CA LEU A 83 11.28 -0.84 3.22
C LEU A 83 12.72 -0.75 2.75
N LYS A 84 13.25 -1.79 2.09
CA LYS A 84 14.60 -1.75 1.51
C LYS A 84 14.65 -0.99 0.17
N VAL A 85 13.49 -0.69 -0.41
CA VAL A 85 13.35 0.06 -1.66
C VAL A 85 13.18 1.53 -1.29
N SER A 86 14.29 2.20 -0.99
CA SER A 86 14.27 3.66 -0.91
C SER A 86 14.05 4.21 -2.33
N SER A 87 12.99 4.98 -2.55
CA SER A 87 13.02 5.95 -3.64
C SER A 87 14.24 6.85 -3.40
N PRO A 88 15.12 7.05 -4.39
CA PRO A 88 16.02 8.18 -4.37
C PRO A 88 15.14 9.41 -4.52
N LEU A 89 14.70 9.99 -3.42
CA LEU A 89 14.22 11.37 -3.47
C LEU A 89 15.45 12.26 -3.68
N PRO A 90 15.41 13.24 -4.60
CA PRO A 90 16.39 14.32 -4.62
C PRO A 90 16.34 15.16 -3.34
#